data_AF-A0A940M5C7-F1
#
_entry.id   AF-A0A940M5C7-F1
#
_cell.length_a   1.000
_cell.length_b   1.000
_cell.length_c   1.000
_cell.angle_alpha   90.00
_cell.angle_beta   90.00
_cell.angle_gamma   90.00
#
_symmetry.space_group_name_H-M   'P 1'
#
loop_
_entity.id
_entity.type
_entity.pdbx_description
1 polymer ?
#
loop_
_entity_poly.entity_id
_entity_poly.type
_entity_poly.pdbx_seq_one_letter_code
_entity_poly.pdbx_strand_id
1 'polypeptide(L)'
;VPRSNSIGHASLPGCSTMDVDQLLATFAGFAEPVAAHFEETFRGPSLPSGDVARAEERRLAARDVADALGLPIGNAVDFWTEASLFSAGGYTAMVYGPGDIAQAHTADEFVTLEQLQRYAASVDHIINGVR
;
A
#
# COMPACT_ATOMS: atom_id res chain seq x y z
N VAL A 1 -34.21 -10.03 8.37
CA VAL A 1 -32.90 -9.38 8.63
C VAL A 1 -32.52 -8.64 7.36
N PRO A 2 -32.32 -7.30 7.39
CA PRO A 2 -31.80 -6.59 6.22
C PRO A 2 -30.44 -7.19 5.87
N ARG A 3 -30.23 -7.53 4.60
CA ARG A 3 -28.94 -8.05 4.13
C ARG A 3 -27.98 -6.88 4.02
N SER A 4 -26.94 -6.88 4.86
CA SER A 4 -25.81 -5.97 4.74
C SER A 4 -24.79 -6.61 3.81
N ASN A 5 -24.39 -5.90 2.76
CA ASN A 5 -23.31 -6.31 1.87
C ASN A 5 -22.15 -5.32 2.05
N SER A 6 -20.94 -5.84 2.24
CA SER A 6 -19.71 -5.03 2.28
C SER A 6 -18.91 -5.28 1.00
N ILE A 7 -18.42 -4.22 0.37
CA ILE A 7 -17.61 -4.27 -0.86
C ILE A 7 -16.32 -3.47 -0.62
N GLY A 8 -15.19 -3.96 -1.14
CA GLY A 8 -13.90 -3.28 -1.12
C GLY A 8 -13.30 -3.16 -2.52
N HIS A 9 -12.51 -2.11 -2.75
CA HIS A 9 -11.79 -1.87 -3.99
C HIS A 9 -10.39 -1.28 -3.69
N ALA A 10 -9.38 -1.72 -4.44
CA ALA A 10 -8.02 -1.21 -4.38
C ALA A 10 -7.68 -0.47 -5.69
N SER A 11 -7.49 0.85 -5.61
CA SER A 11 -7.20 1.69 -6.78
C SER A 11 -5.71 1.74 -7.09
N LEU A 12 -5.37 1.71 -8.39
CA LEU A 12 -3.99 1.82 -8.87
C LEU A 12 -3.44 3.26 -8.76
N PRO A 13 -2.13 3.45 -8.53
CA PRO A 13 -1.48 4.77 -8.58
C PRO A 13 -1.72 5.48 -9.91
N GLY A 14 -2.02 6.77 -9.86
CA GLY A 14 -2.19 7.59 -11.06
C GLY A 14 -3.36 7.19 -11.97
N CYS A 15 -4.30 6.34 -11.54
CA CYS A 15 -5.47 5.99 -12.33
C CYS A 15 -6.40 7.20 -12.52
N SER A 16 -6.05 8.09 -13.46
CA SER A 16 -6.80 9.32 -13.80
C SER A 16 -8.20 9.04 -14.35
N THR A 17 -8.48 7.80 -14.74
CA THR A 17 -9.78 7.33 -15.19
C THR A 17 -10.74 7.00 -14.05
N MET A 18 -10.28 7.00 -12.79
CA MET A 18 -11.12 6.80 -11.60
C MET A 18 -10.72 7.80 -10.52
N ASP A 19 -11.29 8.99 -10.60
CA ASP A 19 -11.50 9.80 -9.40
C ASP A 19 -12.25 8.90 -8.39
N VAL A 20 -11.63 8.62 -7.24
CA VAL A 20 -12.16 7.68 -6.25
C VAL A 20 -13.54 8.15 -5.75
N ASP A 21 -13.78 9.46 -5.72
CA ASP A 21 -15.10 10.00 -5.38
C ASP A 21 -16.14 9.67 -6.46
N GLN A 22 -15.77 9.75 -7.74
CA GLN A 22 -16.65 9.32 -8.83
C GLN A 22 -16.87 7.80 -8.84
N LEU A 23 -15.85 7.02 -8.51
CA LEU A 23 -15.96 5.57 -8.42
C LEU A 23 -16.94 5.18 -7.30
N LEU A 24 -16.81 5.80 -6.13
CA LEU A 24 -17.70 5.58 -5.00
C LEU A 24 -19.15 5.98 -5.33
N ALA A 25 -19.32 7.14 -5.99
CA ALA A 25 -20.63 7.60 -6.46
C ALA A 25 -21.23 6.64 -7.50
N THR A 26 -20.41 6.10 -8.40
CA THR A 26 -20.83 5.11 -9.40
C THR A 26 -21.31 3.82 -8.74
N PHE A 27 -20.58 3.31 -7.74
CA PHE A 27 -20.99 2.13 -7.00
C PHE A 27 -22.28 2.35 -6.20
N ALA A 28 -22.44 3.51 -5.55
CA ALA A 28 -23.68 3.86 -4.87
C ALA A 28 -24.86 3.93 -5.84
N GLY A 29 -24.63 4.42 -7.07
CA GLY A 29 -25.64 4.54 -8.12
C GLY A 29 -26.12 3.22 -8.73
N PHE A 30 -25.39 2.11 -8.56
CA PHE A 30 -25.82 0.80 -9.06
C PHE A 30 -26.91 0.12 -8.23
N ALA A 31 -27.21 0.63 -7.03
CA ALA A 31 -28.23 0.04 -6.16
C ALA A 31 -29.65 0.44 -6.63
N GLU A 32 -30.41 -0.53 -7.14
CA GLU A 32 -31.83 -0.36 -7.46
C GLU A 32 -32.71 -1.38 -6.70
N PRO A 33 -33.66 -0.94 -5.84
CA PRO A 33 -33.89 0.44 -5.43
C PRO A 33 -32.71 1.00 -4.62
N VAL A 34 -32.64 2.33 -4.48
CA VAL A 34 -31.55 3.02 -3.77
C VAL A 34 -31.28 2.38 -2.40
N ALA A 35 -29.99 2.20 -2.08
CA ALA A 35 -29.60 1.63 -0.80
C ALA A 35 -30.14 2.47 0.36
N ALA A 36 -30.71 1.82 1.37
CA ALA A 36 -31.20 2.51 2.57
C ALA A 36 -30.06 3.15 3.38
N HIS A 37 -28.84 2.63 3.27
CA HIS A 37 -27.62 3.15 3.87
C HIS A 37 -26.44 2.86 2.95
N PHE A 38 -25.58 3.85 2.73
CA PHE A 38 -24.33 3.72 2.02
C PHE A 38 -23.28 4.57 2.73
N GLU A 39 -22.23 3.94 3.23
CA GLU A 39 -21.19 4.58 4.02
C GLU A 39 -19.83 4.02 3.63
N GLU A 40 -18.91 4.92 3.33
CA GLU A 40 -17.50 4.59 3.18
C GLU A 40 -16.88 4.46 4.58
N THR A 41 -16.42 3.26 4.92
CA THR A 41 -15.86 2.98 6.25
C THR A 41 -14.38 3.30 6.35
N PHE A 42 -13.63 3.17 5.25
CA PHE A 42 -12.20 3.42 5.21
C PHE A 42 -11.74 3.77 3.80
N ARG A 43 -10.81 4.73 3.70
CA ARG A 43 -10.11 5.08 2.47
C ARG A 43 -8.62 5.24 2.74
N GLY A 44 -7.80 4.54 1.96
CA GLY A 44 -6.35 4.71 1.93
C GLY A 44 -5.91 5.19 0.55
N PRO A 45 -4.97 6.17 0.46
CA PRO A 45 -4.38 6.53 -0.82
C PRO A 45 -3.49 5.39 -1.35
N SER A 46 -3.20 5.42 -2.64
CA SER A 46 -2.23 4.52 -3.26
C SER A 46 -0.78 4.90 -2.91
N LEU A 47 0.16 3.98 -3.11
CA LEU A 47 1.59 4.21 -2.97
C LEU A 47 2.28 3.97 -4.33
N PRO A 48 2.97 4.96 -4.91
CA PRO A 48 2.98 6.37 -4.54
C PRO A 48 1.63 7.07 -4.79
N SER A 49 1.33 8.11 -4.01
CA SER A 49 0.08 8.87 -4.14
C SER A 49 0.22 10.06 -5.10
N GLY A 50 -0.89 10.41 -5.76
CA GLY A 50 -0.98 11.52 -6.69
C GLY A 50 -1.28 11.08 -8.13
N ASP A 51 -1.13 12.01 -9.07
CA ASP A 51 -1.26 11.73 -10.51
C ASP A 51 -0.13 10.84 -11.02
N VAL A 52 -0.25 10.36 -12.28
CA VAL A 52 0.72 9.44 -12.90
C VAL A 52 2.15 10.01 -12.89
N ALA A 53 2.32 11.28 -13.20
CA ALA A 53 3.64 11.89 -13.33
C ALA A 53 4.34 11.96 -11.96
N ARG A 54 3.60 12.43 -10.94
CA ARG A 54 4.08 12.47 -9.56
C ARG A 54 4.30 11.08 -8.98
N ALA A 55 3.46 10.11 -9.36
CA ALA A 55 3.61 8.73 -8.90
C ALA A 55 4.89 8.10 -9.44
N GLU A 56 5.18 8.27 -10.74
CA GLU A 56 6.43 7.79 -11.34
C GLU A 56 7.67 8.48 -10.76
N GLU A 57 7.64 9.81 -10.58
CA GLU A 57 8.71 10.56 -9.94
C GLU A 57 9.03 10.00 -8.54
N ARG A 58 8.00 9.83 -7.70
CA ARG A 58 8.16 9.31 -6.33
C ARG A 58 8.63 7.86 -6.32
N ARG A 59 8.19 7.05 -7.28
CA ARG A 59 8.64 5.67 -7.43
C ARG A 59 10.13 5.60 -7.73
N LEU A 60 10.62 6.47 -8.63
CA LEU A 60 12.05 6.56 -8.95
C LEU A 60 12.87 7.04 -7.74
N ALA A 61 12.40 8.08 -7.04
CA ALA A 61 13.07 8.55 -5.82
C ALA A 61 13.16 7.46 -4.75
N ALA A 62 12.10 6.66 -4.55
CA ALA A 62 12.12 5.55 -3.61
C ALA A 62 13.07 4.42 -4.03
N ARG A 63 13.18 4.14 -5.34
CA ARG A 63 14.16 3.21 -5.91
C ARG A 63 15.59 3.68 -5.62
N ASP A 64 15.90 4.95 -5.87
CA ASP A 64 17.24 5.49 -5.64
C ASP A 64 17.65 5.39 -4.17
N VAL A 65 16.70 5.61 -3.24
CA VAL A 65 16.94 5.42 -1.80
C VAL A 65 17.17 3.94 -1.47
N ALA A 66 16.41 3.02 -2.06
CA ALA A 66 16.60 1.59 -1.84
C ALA A 66 17.99 1.13 -2.32
N ASP A 67 18.41 1.58 -3.50
CA ASP A 67 19.73 1.30 -4.06
C ASP A 67 20.85 1.88 -3.18
N ALA A 68 20.70 3.12 -2.71
CA ALA A 68 21.67 3.76 -1.81
C ALA A 68 21.79 3.06 -0.44
N LEU A 69 20.73 2.39 0.02
CA LEU A 69 20.71 1.59 1.25
C LEU A 69 21.10 0.12 1.01
N GLY A 70 21.40 -0.29 -0.22
CA GLY A 70 21.70 -1.68 -0.57
C GLY A 70 20.52 -2.63 -0.40
N LEU A 71 19.29 -2.12 -0.46
CA LEU A 71 18.08 -2.90 -0.29
C LEU A 71 17.61 -3.51 -1.61
N PRO A 72 17.29 -4.82 -1.65
CA PRO A 72 16.77 -5.44 -2.87
C PRO A 72 15.38 -4.90 -3.19
N ILE A 73 15.16 -4.50 -4.44
CA ILE A 73 13.89 -3.95 -4.91
C ILE A 73 12.95 -5.09 -5.33
N GLY A 74 11.78 -5.17 -4.68
CA GLY A 74 10.71 -6.10 -5.00
C GLY A 74 9.72 -5.57 -6.04
N ASN A 75 8.72 -6.40 -6.37
CA ASN A 75 7.59 -6.01 -7.21
C ASN A 75 6.62 -5.11 -6.45
N ALA A 76 5.78 -4.37 -7.18
CA ALA A 76 4.60 -3.74 -6.59
C ALA A 76 3.64 -4.81 -6.03
N VAL A 77 2.87 -4.42 -5.01
CA VAL A 77 1.98 -5.30 -4.25
C VAL A 77 0.57 -4.72 -4.20
N ASP A 78 -0.42 -5.60 -4.02
CA ASP A 78 -1.84 -5.22 -4.00
C ASP A 78 -2.36 -4.84 -2.61
N PHE A 79 -1.60 -5.10 -1.54
CA PHE A 79 -2.00 -4.75 -0.18
C PHE A 79 -1.71 -3.29 0.14
N TRP A 80 -2.54 -2.69 0.99
CA TRP A 80 -2.36 -1.31 1.43
C TRP A 80 -1.39 -1.20 2.62
N THR A 81 -0.63 -0.10 2.65
CA THR A 81 0.23 0.27 3.79
C THR A 81 0.17 1.76 4.07
N GLU A 82 0.49 2.15 5.31
CA GLU A 82 0.57 3.55 5.72
C GLU A 82 1.70 4.33 5.04
N ALA A 83 2.65 3.66 4.36
CA ALA A 83 3.65 4.33 3.52
C ALA A 83 3.02 5.24 2.46
N SER A 84 1.81 4.91 2.01
CA SER A 84 1.00 5.77 1.12
C SER A 84 0.69 7.14 1.73
N LEU A 85 0.47 7.21 3.05
CA LEU A 85 0.22 8.45 3.79
C LEU A 85 1.48 9.30 3.88
N PHE A 86 2.64 8.68 4.13
CA PHE A 86 3.93 9.39 4.10
C PHE A 86 4.24 9.93 2.71
N SER A 87 3.98 9.13 1.66
CA SER A 87 4.10 9.57 0.27
C SER A 87 3.19 10.76 -0.04
N ALA A 88 1.94 10.73 0.45
CA ALA A 88 0.99 11.83 0.29
C ALA A 88 1.46 13.08 1.05
N GLY A 89 2.04 12.90 2.23
CA GLY A 89 2.66 13.95 3.05
C GLY A 89 3.94 14.54 2.46
N GLY A 90 4.40 14.05 1.31
CA GLY A 90 5.53 14.60 0.59
C GLY A 90 6.83 13.82 0.76
N TYR A 91 6.89 12.83 1.65
CA TYR A 91 8.09 12.04 1.91
C TYR A 91 8.38 11.03 0.79
N THR A 92 9.67 10.72 0.59
CA THR A 92 10.09 9.54 -0.15
C THR A 92 9.84 8.32 0.73
N ALA A 93 8.93 7.44 0.33
CA ALA A 93 8.47 6.32 1.15
C ALA A 93 8.55 5.00 0.37
N MET A 94 8.90 3.92 1.07
CA MET A 94 8.92 2.55 0.58
C MET A 94 8.44 1.60 1.69
N VAL A 95 8.08 0.37 1.32
CA VAL A 95 7.70 -0.68 2.27
C VAL A 95 8.86 -1.66 2.36
N TYR A 96 9.29 -1.98 3.59
CA TYR A 96 10.38 -2.93 3.83
C TYR A 96 10.15 -3.67 5.15
N GLY A 97 10.16 -5.01 5.11
CA GLY A 97 9.92 -5.85 6.28
C GLY A 97 10.19 -7.33 5.99
N PRO A 98 10.39 -8.16 7.03
CA PRO A 98 10.50 -9.60 6.90
C PRO A 98 9.12 -10.26 6.77
N GLY A 99 9.09 -11.50 6.28
CA GLY A 99 7.87 -12.28 6.13
C GLY A 99 7.30 -12.25 4.71
N ASP A 100 6.19 -12.96 4.53
CA ASP A 100 5.42 -13.01 3.29
C ASP A 100 3.98 -12.58 3.60
N ILE A 101 3.39 -11.76 2.71
CA ILE A 101 2.01 -11.32 2.87
C ILE A 101 1.03 -12.49 2.84
N ALA A 102 1.37 -13.60 2.17
CA ALA A 102 0.54 -14.80 2.15
C ALA A 102 0.33 -15.42 3.54
N GLN A 103 1.19 -15.11 4.52
CA GLN A 103 1.10 -15.59 5.90
C GLN A 103 0.41 -14.58 6.82
N ALA A 104 0.22 -13.34 6.38
CA ALA A 104 -0.42 -12.32 7.19
C ALA A 104 -1.89 -12.69 7.44
N HIS A 105 -2.35 -12.56 8.69
CA HIS A 105 -3.74 -12.84 9.10
C HIS A 105 -4.21 -14.28 8.86
N THR A 106 -3.30 -15.25 8.74
CA THR A 106 -3.66 -16.67 8.72
C THR A 106 -3.68 -17.26 10.13
N ALA A 107 -4.38 -18.37 10.32
CA ALA A 107 -4.16 -19.18 11.53
C ALA A 107 -2.69 -19.64 11.56
N ASP A 108 -2.10 -19.68 12.76
CA ASP A 108 -0.69 -20.04 12.96
C ASP A 108 0.29 -19.21 12.09
N GLU A 109 0.02 -17.90 11.99
CA GLU A 109 0.91 -16.92 11.35
C GLU A 109 2.36 -17.11 11.80
N PHE A 110 3.28 -17.18 10.82
CA PHE A 110 4.68 -17.39 11.10
C PHE A 110 5.58 -16.58 10.16
N VAL A 111 6.81 -16.38 10.62
CA VAL A 111 7.92 -15.83 9.84
C VAL A 111 9.14 -16.71 10.09
N THR A 112 9.93 -16.97 9.05
CA THR A 112 11.12 -17.83 9.23
C THR A 112 12.23 -17.07 9.97
N LEU A 113 13.04 -17.80 10.74
CA LEU A 113 14.21 -17.21 11.40
C LEU A 113 15.19 -16.60 10.39
N GLU A 114 15.31 -17.19 9.19
CA GLU A 114 16.15 -16.66 8.13
C GLU A 114 15.66 -15.28 7.65
N GLN A 115 14.35 -15.09 7.47
CA GLN A 115 13.78 -13.79 7.11
C GLN A 115 14.01 -12.75 8.20
N LEU A 116 13.82 -13.12 9.47
CA LEU A 116 14.10 -12.24 10.60
C LEU A 116 15.59 -11.85 10.66
N GLN A 117 16.49 -12.82 10.52
CA GLN A 117 17.93 -12.58 10.56
C GLN A 117 18.38 -11.68 9.41
N ARG A 118 17.86 -11.90 8.20
CA ARG A 118 18.16 -11.07 7.03
C ARG A 118 17.73 -9.62 7.23
N TYR A 119 16.51 -9.41 7.73
CA TYR A 119 15.99 -8.07 7.99
C TYR A 119 16.77 -7.37 9.12
N ALA A 120 17.02 -8.06 10.22
CA ALA A 120 17.78 -7.52 11.35
C ALA A 120 19.21 -7.12 10.92
N ALA A 121 19.91 -7.96 10.16
CA ALA A 121 21.24 -7.65 9.66
C ALA A 121 21.24 -6.45 8.70
N SER A 122 20.23 -6.33 7.84
CA SER A 122 20.07 -5.20 6.92
C SER A 122 19.86 -3.87 7.67
N VAL A 123 18.93 -3.85 8.62
CA VAL A 123 18.65 -2.65 9.43
C VAL A 123 19.84 -2.28 10.31
N ASP A 124 20.50 -3.26 10.92
CA ASP A 124 21.73 -3.03 11.69
C ASP A 124 22.83 -2.42 10.81
N HIS A 125 23.02 -2.92 9.59
CA HIS A 125 23.96 -2.33 8.63
C HIS A 125 23.61 -0.88 8.27
N ILE A 126 22.33 -0.57 8.07
CA ILE A 126 21.89 0.81 7.75
C ILE A 126 22.15 1.77 8.92
N ILE A 127 21.93 1.33 10.15
CA ILE A 127 22.04 2.17 11.35
C ILE A 127 23.48 2.28 11.85
N ASN A 128 24.19 1.16 11.91
CA ASN A 128 25.49 1.02 12.56
C ASN A 128 26.65 0.79 11.58
N GLY A 129 26.37 0.58 10.29
CA GLY A 129 27.40 0.42 9.26
C GLY A 129 28.26 1.68 9.12
N VAL A 130 29.58 1.48 9.03
CA VAL A 130 30.52 2.57 8.74
C VAL A 130 30.28 3.03 7.29
N ARG A 131 29.97 4.31 7.12
CA ARG A 131 29.81 4.96 5.81
C ARG A 131 31.15 5.25 5.15
#